data_AF-T0ZF15-F1
#
_entry.id   AF-T0ZF15-F1
#
_cell.length_a   1.000
_cell.length_b   1.000
_cell.length_c   1.000
_cell.angle_alpha   90.00
_cell.angle_beta   90.00
_cell.angle_gamma   90.00
#
_symmetry.space_group_name_H-M   'P 1'
#
loop_
_entity.id
_entity.type
_entity.pdbx_description
1 polymer ?
#
loop_
_entity_poly.entity_id
_entity_poly.type
_entity_poly.pdbx_seq_one_letter_code
_entity_poly.pdbx_strand_id
1 'polypeptide(L)'
;KLQDGVIRLTIRPKEYEYIPVNEKNRNFSGYSQNEISEVLITDRIVALSFSKPEKKEIAEKKIGIDVNFSNITGTVIQAGMVENVLERSTQNIVRVQNDYSRRRRKVQRHVRNPQKRQ
;
A
#
# COMPACT_ATOMS: atom_id res chain seq x y z
N LYS A 1 -22.03 -12.60 -6.58
CA LYS A 1 -22.85 -12.38 -5.36
C LYS A 1 -22.79 -13.66 -4.55
N LEU A 2 -22.42 -13.58 -3.27
CA LEU A 2 -22.51 -14.70 -2.33
C LEU A 2 -23.92 -14.71 -1.74
N GLN A 3 -24.61 -15.83 -1.84
CA GLN A 3 -25.94 -16.01 -1.26
C GLN A 3 -26.07 -17.49 -0.86
N ASP A 4 -26.48 -17.74 0.38
CA ASP A 4 -26.77 -19.08 0.91
C ASP A 4 -25.64 -20.10 0.67
N GLY A 5 -24.39 -19.70 0.94
CA GLY A 5 -23.22 -20.59 0.82
C GLY A 5 -22.71 -20.79 -0.61
N VAL A 6 -23.28 -20.10 -1.60
CA VAL A 6 -22.93 -20.24 -3.03
C VAL A 6 -22.53 -18.90 -3.63
N ILE A 7 -21.43 -18.89 -4.39
CA ILE A 7 -21.01 -17.73 -5.18
C ILE A 7 -21.60 -17.86 -6.57
N ARG A 8 -22.39 -16.85 -6.97
CA ARG A 8 -22.77 -16.66 -8.37
C ARG A 8 -21.69 -15.86 -9.10
N LEU A 9 -21.05 -16.48 -10.09
CA LEU A 9 -20.08 -15.89 -11.02
C LEU A 9 -20.69 -15.77 -12.41
N THR A 10 -20.45 -14.64 -13.08
CA THR A 10 -20.92 -14.42 -14.45
C THR A 10 -19.83 -14.86 -15.41
N ILE A 11 -20.08 -15.89 -16.23
CA ILE A 11 -19.11 -16.36 -17.24
C ILE A 11 -19.35 -15.65 -18.58
N ARG A 12 -20.62 -15.41 -18.94
CA ARG A 12 -21.05 -14.61 -20.08
C ARG A 12 -22.29 -13.78 -19.71
N PRO A 13 -22.69 -12.78 -20.52
CA PRO A 13 -23.94 -12.07 -20.28
C PRO A 13 -25.10 -13.05 -20.13
N LYS A 14 -25.78 -13.03 -18.97
CA LYS A 14 -26.88 -13.94 -18.59
C LYS A 14 -26.51 -15.41 -18.36
N GLU A 15 -25.24 -15.79 -18.45
CA GLU A 15 -24.75 -17.12 -18.09
C GLU A 15 -23.99 -17.06 -16.76
N TYR A 16 -24.44 -17.86 -15.79
CA TYR A 16 -23.90 -17.86 -14.45
C TYR A 16 -23.44 -19.25 -14.04
N GLU A 17 -22.31 -19.29 -13.34
CA GLU A 17 -21.82 -20.48 -12.67
C GLU A 17 -21.94 -20.29 -11.15
N TYR A 18 -22.28 -21.37 -10.47
CA TYR A 18 -22.60 -21.40 -9.05
C TYR A 18 -21.58 -22.28 -8.34
N ILE A 19 -20.66 -21.64 -7.62
CA ILE A 19 -19.57 -22.34 -6.93
C ILE A 19 -19.91 -22.42 -5.44
N PRO A 20 -20.03 -23.64 -4.87
CA PRO A 20 -20.25 -23.80 -3.44
C PRO A 20 -19.01 -23.35 -2.69
N VAL A 21 -19.20 -22.56 -1.63
CA VAL A 21 -18.10 -22.12 -0.78
C VAL A 21 -17.82 -23.17 0.27
N ASN A 22 -16.53 -23.40 0.52
CA ASN A 22 -16.14 -24.27 1.62
C ASN A 22 -16.37 -23.57 2.97
N GLU A 23 -17.55 -23.77 3.55
CA GLU A 23 -17.95 -23.24 4.85
C GLU A 23 -17.14 -23.80 6.02
N LYS A 24 -16.34 -24.86 5.81
CA LYS A 24 -15.47 -25.44 6.85
C LYS A 24 -14.26 -24.57 7.19
N ASN A 25 -14.04 -23.47 6.48
CA ASN A 25 -13.03 -22.50 6.86
C ASN A 25 -13.44 -21.82 8.18
N ARG A 26 -12.61 -21.99 9.21
CA ARG A 26 -12.85 -21.52 10.58
C ARG A 26 -13.22 -20.03 10.68
N ASN A 27 -12.76 -19.21 9.73
CA ASN A 27 -12.96 -17.76 9.74
C ASN A 27 -14.01 -17.29 8.72
N PHE A 28 -14.67 -18.21 8.00
CA PHE A 28 -15.62 -17.86 6.94
C PHE A 28 -16.77 -16.98 7.45
N SER A 29 -17.36 -17.34 8.60
CA SER A 29 -18.46 -16.59 9.23
C SER A 29 -18.09 -15.15 9.60
N GLY A 30 -16.82 -14.88 9.88
CA GLY A 30 -16.32 -13.54 10.17
C GLY A 30 -16.05 -12.73 8.91
N TYR A 31 -15.54 -13.36 7.85
CA TYR A 31 -15.24 -12.67 6.61
C TYR A 31 -16.47 -12.40 5.74
N SER A 32 -17.43 -13.33 5.70
CA SER A 32 -18.65 -13.27 4.87
C SER A 32 -19.59 -12.10 5.21
N GLN A 33 -19.39 -11.46 6.36
CA GLN A 33 -20.12 -10.26 6.77
C GLN A 33 -19.66 -9.00 6.03
N ASN A 34 -18.48 -9.04 5.40
CA ASN A 34 -17.89 -7.92 4.68
C ASN A 34 -18.21 -7.99 3.18
N GLU A 35 -18.00 -6.90 2.46
CA GLU A 35 -18.22 -6.85 1.02
C GLU A 35 -17.18 -7.72 0.28
N ILE A 36 -17.60 -8.37 -0.81
CA ILE A 36 -16.68 -9.15 -1.66
C ILE A 36 -15.89 -8.15 -2.50
N SER A 37 -14.57 -8.14 -2.33
CA SER A 37 -13.67 -7.27 -3.08
C SER A 37 -13.25 -7.93 -4.39
N GLU A 38 -12.77 -9.18 -4.32
CA GLU A 38 -12.16 -9.86 -5.45
C GLU A 38 -12.46 -11.36 -5.43
N VAL A 39 -12.51 -11.95 -6.61
CA VAL A 39 -12.60 -13.40 -6.81
C VAL A 39 -11.47 -13.85 -7.72
N LEU A 40 -10.58 -14.70 -7.20
CA LEU A 40 -9.52 -15.33 -7.97
C LEU A 40 -9.94 -16.75 -8.33
N ILE A 41 -9.91 -17.06 -9.62
CA ILE A 41 -10.24 -18.38 -10.16
C ILE A 41 -8.98 -18.92 -10.84
N THR A 42 -8.50 -20.06 -10.38
CA THR A 42 -7.43 -20.82 -11.03
C THR A 42 -7.91 -22.23 -11.35
N ASP A 43 -7.06 -23.01 -12.01
CA ASP A 43 -7.28 -24.43 -12.30
C ASP A 43 -7.50 -25.28 -11.04
N ARG A 44 -7.02 -24.82 -9.87
CA ARG A 44 -7.00 -25.58 -8.62
C ARG A 44 -7.81 -24.97 -7.49
N ILE A 45 -7.95 -23.64 -7.48
CA ILE A 45 -8.55 -22.93 -6.35
C ILE A 45 -9.48 -21.82 -6.82
N VAL A 46 -10.53 -21.61 -6.02
CA VAL A 46 -11.36 -20.41 -6.06
C VAL A 46 -11.15 -19.70 -4.74
N ALA A 47 -10.56 -18.50 -4.79
CA ALA A 47 -10.30 -17.68 -3.61
C ALA A 47 -11.20 -16.44 -3.63
N LEU A 48 -11.80 -16.16 -2.48
CA LEU A 48 -12.60 -14.97 -2.23
C LEU A 48 -11.85 -14.03 -1.30
N SER A 49 -11.73 -12.78 -1.70
CA SER A 49 -11.23 -11.69 -0.85
C SER A 49 -12.38 -10.83 -0.39
N PHE A 50 -12.43 -10.54 0.90
CA PHE A 50 -13.44 -9.67 1.51
C PHE A 50 -12.80 -8.35 1.94
N SER A 51 -13.42 -7.22 1.58
CA SER A 51 -12.99 -5.89 1.99
C SER A 51 -13.78 -5.46 3.22
N LYS A 52 -13.08 -5.25 4.34
CA LYS A 52 -13.67 -4.62 5.52
C LYS A 52 -13.67 -3.10 5.30
N PRO A 53 -14.83 -2.43 5.28
CA PRO A 53 -14.86 -0.98 5.17
C PRO A 53 -14.24 -0.38 6.45
N GLU A 54 -13.08 0.25 6.31
CA GLU A 54 -12.53 1.07 7.37
C GLU A 54 -13.32 2.38 7.42
N LYS A 55 -14.29 2.45 8.36
CA LYS A 55 -14.80 3.74 8.79
C LYS A 55 -13.71 4.42 9.61
N LYS A 56 -12.78 5.09 8.93
CA LYS A 56 -11.87 6.01 9.62
C LYS A 56 -12.70 7.18 10.10
N GLU A 57 -12.96 7.24 11.39
CA GLU A 57 -13.38 8.49 12.01
C GLU A 57 -12.31 9.51 11.70
N ILE A 58 -12.70 10.56 10.97
CA ILE A 58 -11.79 11.64 10.63
C ILE A 58 -11.59 12.42 11.92
N ALA A 59 -10.45 12.20 12.58
CA ALA A 59 -10.07 12.96 13.75
C ALA A 59 -10.15 14.47 13.44
N GLU A 60 -10.70 15.26 14.37
CA GLU A 60 -10.80 16.73 14.24
C GLU A 60 -9.43 17.38 14.05
N LYS A 61 -8.38 16.75 14.60
CA LYS A 61 -6.98 17.09 14.40
C LYS A 61 -6.38 16.24 13.28
N LYS A 62 -5.93 16.90 12.23
CA LYS A 62 -5.25 16.32 11.07
C LYS A 62 -3.81 16.82 11.04
N ILE A 63 -2.89 15.97 10.59
CA ILE A 63 -1.51 16.36 10.33
C ILE A 63 -1.24 16.07 8.86
N GLY A 64 -1.08 17.12 8.05
CA GLY A 64 -0.57 17.01 6.69
C GLY A 64 0.95 17.02 6.73
N ILE A 65 1.61 16.12 6.00
CA ILE A 65 3.07 16.11 5.88
C ILE A 65 3.40 16.25 4.40
N ASP A 66 4.15 17.29 4.07
CA ASP A 66 4.73 17.51 2.76
C ASP A 66 6.24 17.25 2.82
N VAL A 67 6.75 16.49 1.86
CA VAL A 67 8.15 16.07 1.82
C VAL A 67 8.78 16.64 0.55
N ASN A 68 9.68 17.60 0.73
CA ASN A 68 10.44 18.19 -0.36
C ASN A 68 11.91 17.74 -0.31
N PHE A 69 12.66 18.05 -1.37
CA PHE A 69 14.08 17.74 -1.44
C PHE A 69 14.91 18.42 -0.35
N SER A 70 14.52 19.62 0.09
CA SER A 70 15.30 20.42 1.06
C SER A 70 14.71 20.45 2.47
N ASN A 71 13.44 20.07 2.65
CA ASN A 71 12.77 20.10 3.93
C ASN A 71 11.61 19.09 4.00
N ILE A 72 11.16 18.81 5.22
CA ILE A 72 9.89 18.16 5.51
C ILE A 72 9.06 19.20 6.26
N THR A 73 7.84 19.42 5.79
CA THR A 73 6.90 20.37 6.38
C THR A 73 5.70 19.60 6.91
N GLY A 74 5.43 19.70 8.20
CA GLY A 74 4.23 19.18 8.84
C GLY A 74 3.26 20.32 9.16
N THR A 75 2.05 20.26 8.63
CA THR A 75 0.96 21.20 8.94
C THR A 75 -0.06 20.51 9.83
N VAL A 76 -0.26 21.05 11.03
CA VAL A 76 -1.29 20.59 11.96
C VAL A 76 -2.55 21.42 11.71
N ILE A 77 -3.64 20.74 11.37
CA ILE A 77 -4.95 21.33 11.09
C ILE A 77 -5.92 20.85 12.16
N GLN A 78 -6.58 21.76 12.85
CA GLN A 78 -7.62 21.46 13.84
C GLN A 78 -8.92 22.14 13.43
N ALA A 79 -10.01 21.37 13.33
CA ALA A 79 -11.34 21.86 12.97
C ALA A 79 -11.36 22.73 11.68
N GLY A 80 -10.50 22.41 10.71
CA GLY A 80 -10.37 23.13 9.44
C GLY A 80 -9.45 24.35 9.46
N MET A 81 -8.87 24.70 10.63
CA MET A 81 -7.93 25.81 10.79
C MET A 81 -6.50 25.31 10.97
N VAL A 82 -5.52 26.01 10.41
CA VAL A 82 -4.09 25.70 10.63
C VAL A 82 -3.69 26.11 12.04
N GLU A 83 -3.34 25.14 12.87
CA GLU A 83 -2.88 25.34 14.25
C GLU A 83 -1.38 25.62 14.28
N ASN A 84 -0.59 24.86 13.51
CA ASN A 84 0.87 24.95 13.54
C ASN A 84 1.51 24.46 12.23
N VAL A 85 2.68 24.99 11.90
CA VAL A 85 3.54 24.53 10.81
C VAL A 85 4.93 24.22 11.36
N LEU A 86 5.34 22.97 11.23
CA LEU A 86 6.65 22.47 11.63
C LEU A 86 7.50 22.24 10.38
N GLU A 87 8.61 22.95 10.25
CA GLU A 87 9.56 22.73 9.16
C GLU A 87 10.86 22.14 9.69
N ARG A 88 11.35 21.09 9.04
CA ARG A 88 12.66 20.49 9.32
C ARG A 88 13.47 20.40 8.04
N SER A 89 14.65 21.00 8.04
CA SER A 89 15.59 20.91 6.91
C SER A 89 16.11 19.47 6.73
N THR A 90 16.07 18.97 5.51
CA THR A 90 16.64 17.67 5.10
C THR A 90 17.97 17.84 4.36
N GLN A 91 18.51 19.06 4.25
CA GLN A 91 19.73 19.36 3.50
C GLN A 91 20.93 18.50 3.93
N ASN A 92 21.06 18.22 5.23
CA ASN A 92 22.13 17.37 5.75
C ASN A 92 21.99 15.91 5.26
N ILE A 93 20.76 15.40 5.17
CA ILE A 93 20.49 14.06 4.64
C ILE A 93 20.85 14.00 3.15
N VAL A 94 20.44 15.01 2.37
CA VAL A 94 20.78 15.11 0.95
C VAL A 94 22.29 15.19 0.73
N ARG A 95 23.01 15.96 1.55
CA ARG A 95 24.48 16.04 1.50
C ARG A 95 25.12 14.67 1.75
N VAL A 96 24.67 13.95 2.78
CA VAL A 96 25.18 12.60 3.11
C VAL A 96 24.90 11.60 1.99
N GLN A 97 23.69 11.59 1.42
CA GLN A 97 23.34 10.69 0.30
C GLN A 97 24.16 10.97 -0.96
N ASN A 98 24.39 12.26 -1.26
CA ASN A 98 25.22 12.67 -2.39
C ASN A 98 26.69 12.28 -2.19
N ASP A 99 27.24 12.45 -0.99
CA ASP A 99 28.60 12.05 -0.68
C ASP A 99 28.78 10.53 -0.77
N TYR A 100 27.85 9.76 -0.19
CA TYR A 100 27.85 8.31 -0.31
C TYR A 100 27.80 7.85 -1.78
N SER A 101 26.93 8.45 -2.59
CA SER A 101 26.81 8.15 -4.02
C SER A 101 28.10 8.45 -4.79
N ARG A 102 28.77 9.56 -4.48
CA ARG A 102 30.08 9.93 -5.06
C ARG A 102 31.15 8.91 -4.67
N ARG A 103 31.26 8.56 -3.39
CA ARG A 103 32.23 7.56 -2.90
C ARG A 103 31.99 6.20 -3.53
N ARG A 104 30.75 5.73 -3.59
CA ARG A 104 30.37 4.47 -4.24
C ARG A 104 30.75 4.45 -5.72
N ARG A 105 30.46 5.51 -6.47
CA ARG A 105 30.86 5.61 -7.90
C ARG A 105 32.37 5.59 -8.07
N LYS A 106 33.13 6.26 -7.19
CA LYS A 106 34.61 6.24 -7.21
C LYS A 106 35.15 4.83 -7.01
N VAL A 107 34.65 4.12 -6.00
CA VAL A 107 35.00 2.71 -5.73
C VAL A 107 34.61 1.81 -6.90
N GLN A 108 33.39 1.94 -7.43
CA GLN A 108 32.94 1.13 -8.57
C GLN A 108 33.79 1.33 -9.82
N ARG A 109 34.20 2.57 -10.12
CA ARG A 109 35.12 2.84 -11.24
C ARG A 109 36.48 2.19 -11.01
N HIS A 110 37.00 2.23 -9.78
CA HIS A 110 38.26 1.59 -9.41
C HIS A 110 38.19 0.04 -9.43
N VAL A 111 37.03 -0.53 -9.09
CA VAL A 111 36.77 -1.97 -9.18
C VAL A 111 36.60 -2.42 -10.63
N ARG A 112 35.86 -1.67 -11.45
CA ARG A 112 35.55 -2.01 -12.86
C ARG A 112 36.68 -1.75 -13.85
N ASN A 113 37.68 -0.93 -13.53
CA ASN A 113 38.84 -0.67 -14.39
C ASN A 113 40.15 -1.03 -13.68
N PRO A 114 40.59 -2.30 -13.75
CA PRO A 114 41.87 -2.75 -13.16
C PRO A 114 43.09 -2.05 -13.75
N GLN A 115 43.02 -1.60 -15.01
CA GLN A 115 44.12 -0.94 -15.72
C GLN A 115 44.44 0.47 -15.18
N LYS A 116 43.53 1.13 -14.47
CA LYS A 116 43.75 2.45 -13.85
C LYS A 116 44.28 2.36 -12.40
N ARG A 117 44.86 1.21 -12.03
CA ARG A 117 45.41 0.94 -10.69
C ARG A 117 46.94 1.07 -10.61
N GLN A 118 47.61 1.23 -11.74
CA GLN A 118 49.04 1.55 -11.82
C GLN A 118 49.24 3.07 -11.74
#